data_AF-A0A7V8CS01-F1
#
_entry.id   AF-A0A7V8CS01-F1
#
_cell.length_a   1.000
_cell.length_b   1.000
_cell.length_c   1.000
_cell.angle_alpha   90.00
_cell.angle_beta   90.00
_cell.angle_gamma   90.00
#
_symmetry.space_group_name_H-M   'P 1'
#
loop_
_entity.id
_entity.type
_entity.pdbx_description
1 polymer ?
#
loop_
_entity_poly.entity_id
_entity_poly.type
_entity_poly.pdbx_seq_one_letter_code
_entity_poly.pdbx_strand_id
1 'polypeptide(L)'
;MNRTIDIQAAVAIAAAQALAARTQGTFGVGGVLLDGAGNVLQAMHNNVVKDGLVADPTAHGERQLVDWYFAQQAQGRALPPPSELTIVTSLDPCCMCTGALLAAGFRVVVAAPDARAGINYDQSASFAALPAPLAARAAANFCYPAVHGESPYARAASGAAPATFFIGKNISEATQALCSLVFESTCEQVMALSNADGDTPLSDPATLPADHALVRALRARYRDALTYRCAPGRPDAGLAPYLQAAIKQDRDHGGAGDAAALLDAFGNLLLCVPGQLAVSPIRTAFMECTRQYAQLRHELMAGASAPQQEQEQIARYLAHPKYGTFILVNGPDASAASFMQLGAFGSTMEGALPASNLAPLQYARAAMPEPDLLALCAALPPLYRHLIRVQPRQVADAALIAALA
;
A
#
# COMPACT_ATOMS: atom_id res chain seq x y z
N MET A 1 -2.69 4.70 -37.05
CA MET A 1 -2.17 4.04 -35.84
C MET A 1 -2.41 2.55 -35.98
N ASN A 2 -1.34 1.75 -36.09
CA ASN A 2 -1.47 0.29 -36.10
C ASN A 2 -1.93 -0.14 -34.71
N ARG A 3 -3.14 -0.70 -34.62
CA ARG A 3 -3.63 -1.36 -33.40
C ARG A 3 -2.86 -2.67 -33.27
N THR A 4 -2.17 -2.92 -32.14
CA THR A 4 -1.17 -4.01 -32.06
C THR A 4 -1.54 -5.14 -31.10
N ILE A 5 -2.35 -4.90 -30.06
CA ILE A 5 -2.64 -5.89 -29.01
C ILE A 5 -4.15 -6.01 -28.71
N ASP A 6 -4.60 -7.22 -28.43
CA ASP A 6 -5.94 -7.52 -27.91
C ASP A 6 -5.96 -7.35 -26.37
N ILE A 7 -7.06 -6.85 -25.78
CA ILE A 7 -7.20 -6.81 -24.31
C ILE A 7 -6.99 -8.20 -23.70
N GLN A 8 -7.51 -9.25 -24.34
CA GLN A 8 -7.31 -10.63 -23.91
C GLN A 8 -5.83 -10.99 -23.80
N ALA A 9 -5.02 -10.57 -24.78
CA ALA A 9 -3.58 -10.82 -24.77
C ALA A 9 -2.87 -10.01 -23.68
N ALA A 10 -3.24 -8.76 -23.47
CA ALA A 10 -2.69 -7.93 -22.39
C ALA A 10 -3.01 -8.50 -21.00
N VAL A 11 -4.25 -8.96 -20.79
CA VAL A 11 -4.65 -9.62 -19.55
C VAL A 11 -3.92 -10.95 -19.37
N ALA A 12 -3.67 -11.72 -20.43
CA ALA A 12 -2.88 -12.94 -20.33
C ALA A 12 -1.46 -12.68 -19.80
N ILE A 13 -0.85 -11.54 -20.14
CA ILE A 13 0.46 -11.14 -19.58
C ILE A 13 0.34 -10.83 -18.08
N ALA A 14 -0.69 -10.09 -17.66
CA ALA A 14 -0.96 -9.83 -16.24
C ALA A 14 -1.24 -11.13 -15.46
N ALA A 15 -1.99 -12.06 -16.05
CA ALA A 15 -2.28 -13.38 -15.48
C ALA A 15 -1.01 -14.24 -15.33
N ALA A 16 -0.09 -14.18 -16.30
CA ALA A 16 1.21 -14.84 -16.19
C ALA A 16 2.04 -14.28 -15.02
N GLN A 17 1.96 -12.98 -14.75
CA GLN A 17 2.55 -12.37 -13.56
C GLN A 17 1.85 -12.81 -12.27
N ALA A 18 0.52 -12.96 -12.26
CA ALA A 18 -0.19 -13.52 -11.11
C ALA A 18 0.28 -14.95 -10.78
N LEU A 19 0.52 -15.79 -11.81
CA LEU A 19 1.12 -17.11 -11.63
C LEU A 19 2.55 -17.04 -11.07
N ALA A 20 3.37 -16.09 -11.53
CA ALA A 20 4.71 -15.88 -10.99
C ALA A 20 4.67 -15.49 -9.50
N ALA A 21 3.75 -14.60 -9.08
CA ALA A 21 3.56 -14.27 -7.68
C ALA A 21 3.13 -15.48 -6.84
N ARG A 22 2.22 -16.32 -7.36
CA ARG A 22 1.86 -17.58 -6.70
C ARG A 22 3.09 -18.48 -6.50
N THR A 23 3.94 -18.62 -7.52
CA THR A 23 5.19 -19.40 -7.41
C THR A 23 6.15 -18.83 -6.37
N GLN A 24 6.21 -17.50 -6.23
CA GLN A 24 7.01 -16.84 -5.20
C GLN A 24 6.43 -17.03 -3.78
N GLY A 25 5.16 -17.44 -3.64
CA GLY A 25 4.48 -17.56 -2.36
C GLY A 25 3.94 -16.22 -1.82
N THR A 26 3.65 -15.27 -2.71
CA THR A 26 2.99 -14.00 -2.37
C THR A 26 1.60 -13.92 -3.00
N PHE A 27 0.88 -12.80 -2.83
CA PHE A 27 -0.48 -12.65 -3.34
C PHE A 27 -0.47 -12.81 -4.86
N GLY A 28 -1.28 -13.74 -5.39
CA GLY A 28 -1.39 -14.09 -6.80
C GLY A 28 -1.99 -12.98 -7.67
N VAL A 29 -1.29 -11.84 -7.77
CA VAL A 29 -1.69 -10.63 -8.49
C VAL A 29 -0.53 -10.19 -9.38
N GLY A 30 -0.86 -9.79 -10.60
CA GLY A 30 0.10 -9.33 -11.57
C GLY A 30 -0.43 -8.19 -12.42
N GLY A 31 0.47 -7.44 -13.05
CA GLY A 31 0.12 -6.36 -13.92
C GLY A 31 1.13 -6.13 -15.04
N VAL A 32 0.69 -5.38 -16.04
CA VAL A 32 1.51 -4.94 -17.18
C VAL A 32 1.19 -3.49 -17.53
N LEU A 33 2.23 -2.71 -17.79
CA LEU A 33 2.16 -1.33 -18.27
C LEU A 33 2.36 -1.31 -19.79
N LEU A 34 1.40 -0.71 -20.49
CA LEU A 34 1.40 -0.56 -21.95
C LEU A 34 1.54 0.91 -22.35
N ASP A 35 2.21 1.15 -23.48
CA ASP A 35 2.18 2.46 -24.15
C ASP A 35 0.91 2.68 -24.99
N GLY A 36 0.75 3.89 -25.54
CA GLY A 36 -0.40 4.26 -26.38
C GLY A 36 -0.48 3.52 -27.72
N ALA A 37 0.55 2.75 -28.08
CA ALA A 37 0.55 1.86 -29.24
C ALA A 37 0.29 0.40 -28.86
N GLY A 38 0.13 0.07 -27.57
CA GLY A 38 -0.11 -1.28 -27.07
C GLY A 38 1.16 -2.10 -26.81
N ASN A 39 2.35 -1.49 -26.89
CA ASN A 39 3.61 -2.19 -26.57
C ASN A 39 3.77 -2.33 -25.06
N VAL A 40 4.31 -3.47 -24.64
CA VAL A 40 4.66 -3.72 -23.24
C VAL A 40 5.90 -2.90 -22.86
N LEU A 41 5.74 -2.00 -21.90
CA LEU A 41 6.85 -1.26 -21.30
C LEU A 41 7.46 -2.03 -20.13
N GLN A 42 6.62 -2.64 -19.30
CA GLN A 42 7.02 -3.40 -18.12
C GLN A 42 5.89 -4.33 -17.66
N ALA A 43 6.21 -5.53 -17.17
CA ALA A 43 5.29 -6.40 -16.45
C ALA A 43 5.88 -6.77 -15.08
N MET A 44 5.03 -6.82 -14.05
CA MET A 44 5.45 -7.08 -12.67
C MET A 44 4.37 -7.86 -11.92
N HIS A 45 4.79 -8.69 -10.99
CA HIS A 45 3.92 -9.38 -10.05
C HIS A 45 4.04 -8.78 -8.65
N ASN A 46 3.08 -9.10 -7.78
CA ASN A 46 3.12 -8.73 -6.37
C ASN A 46 4.44 -9.23 -5.72
N ASN A 47 5.02 -8.44 -4.81
CA ASN A 47 6.29 -8.71 -4.15
C ASN A 47 6.20 -8.47 -2.63
N VAL A 48 5.01 -8.57 -2.05
CA VAL A 48 4.80 -8.37 -0.60
C VAL A 48 5.62 -9.33 0.21
N VAL A 49 5.66 -10.59 -0.21
CA VAL A 49 6.46 -11.66 0.41
C VAL A 49 7.60 -12.04 -0.52
N LYS A 50 8.80 -12.15 0.05
CA LYS A 50 10.00 -12.72 -0.59
C LYS A 50 10.64 -13.69 0.39
N ASP A 51 11.07 -14.84 -0.11
CA ASP A 51 11.76 -15.87 0.68
C ASP A 51 11.00 -16.24 1.97
N GLY A 52 9.66 -16.28 1.89
CA GLY A 52 8.78 -16.62 3.02
C GLY A 52 8.61 -15.52 4.08
N LEU A 53 9.11 -14.30 3.85
CA LEU A 53 9.03 -13.17 4.76
C LEU A 53 8.38 -11.95 4.10
N VAL A 54 7.64 -11.17 4.87
CA VAL A 54 7.12 -9.87 4.37
C VAL A 54 8.30 -8.93 4.13
N ALA A 55 8.50 -8.52 2.88
CA ALA A 55 9.58 -7.64 2.45
C ALA A 55 9.12 -6.17 2.31
N ASP A 56 7.95 -5.96 1.70
CA ASP A 56 7.34 -4.65 1.53
C ASP A 56 5.81 -4.82 1.42
N PRO A 57 5.01 -4.51 2.47
CA PRO A 57 3.56 -4.71 2.46
C PRO A 57 2.82 -3.88 1.41
N THR A 58 3.51 -2.93 0.75
CA THR A 58 2.96 -2.07 -0.30
C THR A 58 3.37 -2.51 -1.71
N ALA A 59 4.20 -3.55 -1.86
CA ALA A 59 4.75 -4.00 -3.14
C ALA A 59 3.72 -4.79 -3.98
N HIS A 60 2.55 -4.20 -4.23
CA HIS A 60 1.56 -4.73 -5.15
C HIS A 60 1.99 -4.50 -6.61
N GLY A 61 1.49 -5.32 -7.54
CA GLY A 61 1.88 -5.24 -8.95
C GLY A 61 1.66 -3.85 -9.55
N GLU A 62 0.48 -3.27 -9.33
CA GLU A 62 0.10 -1.97 -9.87
C GLU A 62 0.94 -0.84 -9.26
N ARG A 63 1.12 -0.85 -7.93
CA ARG A 63 1.97 0.13 -7.26
C ARG A 63 3.40 0.05 -7.79
N GLN A 64 3.91 -1.16 -8.00
CA GLN A 64 5.26 -1.37 -8.52
C GLN A 64 5.45 -0.82 -9.92
N LEU A 65 4.46 -0.96 -10.80
CA LEU A 65 4.49 -0.36 -12.14
C LEU A 65 4.50 1.17 -12.08
N VAL A 66 3.76 1.79 -11.16
CA VAL A 66 3.78 3.24 -10.94
C VAL A 66 5.16 3.71 -10.49
N ASP A 67 5.76 3.05 -9.50
CA ASP A 67 7.11 3.37 -9.01
C ASP A 67 8.18 3.14 -10.08
N TRP A 68 8.06 2.07 -10.87
CA TRP A 68 8.95 1.82 -12.00
C TRP A 68 8.89 2.98 -13.00
N TYR A 69 7.69 3.44 -13.35
CA TYR A 69 7.51 4.55 -14.30
C TYR A 69 8.24 5.82 -13.83
N PHE A 70 8.02 6.25 -12.58
CA PHE A 70 8.67 7.45 -12.06
C PHE A 70 10.18 7.27 -11.85
N ALA A 71 10.64 6.07 -11.47
CA ALA A 71 12.06 5.76 -11.39
C ALA A 71 12.74 5.84 -12.76
N GLN A 72 12.09 5.36 -13.82
CA GLN A 72 12.61 5.46 -15.19
C GLN A 72 12.68 6.92 -15.67
N GLN A 73 11.65 7.74 -15.38
CA GLN A 73 11.68 9.17 -15.69
C GLN A 73 12.82 9.89 -14.95
N ALA A 74 13.02 9.59 -13.65
CA ALA A 74 14.12 10.15 -12.87
C ALA A 74 15.51 9.75 -13.41
N GLN A 75 15.61 8.59 -14.07
CA GLN A 75 16.81 8.13 -14.78
C GLN A 75 16.96 8.74 -16.19
N GLY A 76 16.07 9.65 -16.59
CA GLY A 76 16.12 10.36 -17.87
C GLY A 76 15.50 9.58 -19.05
N ARG A 77 14.81 8.46 -18.80
CA ARG A 77 14.09 7.76 -19.87
C ARG A 77 12.86 8.56 -20.27
N ALA A 78 12.80 8.94 -21.55
CA ALA A 78 11.61 9.56 -22.12
C ALA A 78 10.46 8.54 -22.16
N LEU A 79 9.42 8.80 -21.38
CA LEU A 79 8.19 8.01 -21.34
C LEU A 79 6.98 8.94 -21.62
N PRO A 80 5.93 8.46 -22.31
CA PRO A 80 4.68 9.21 -22.46
C PRO A 80 4.07 9.56 -21.10
N PRO A 81 3.27 10.63 -21.00
CA PRO A 81 2.59 10.97 -19.75
C PRO A 81 1.67 9.83 -19.28
N PRO A 82 1.43 9.65 -17.96
CA PRO A 82 0.66 8.52 -17.45
C PRO A 82 -0.74 8.38 -18.06
N SER A 83 -1.37 9.50 -18.43
CA SER A 83 -2.70 9.55 -19.07
C SER A 83 -2.75 8.89 -20.45
N GLU A 84 -1.61 8.71 -21.11
CA GLU A 84 -1.46 8.00 -22.38
C GLU A 84 -1.03 6.54 -22.20
N LEU A 85 -0.72 6.14 -20.97
CA LEU A 85 -0.30 4.78 -20.63
C LEU A 85 -1.46 4.01 -19.99
N THR A 86 -1.44 2.68 -20.17
CA THR A 86 -2.48 1.79 -19.62
C THR A 86 -1.85 0.72 -18.74
N ILE A 87 -2.28 0.64 -17.48
CA ILE A 87 -1.96 -0.48 -16.59
C ILE A 87 -3.07 -1.51 -16.68
N VAL A 88 -2.73 -2.72 -17.10
CA VAL A 88 -3.63 -3.88 -17.06
C VAL A 88 -3.30 -4.70 -15.82
N THR A 89 -4.28 -4.93 -14.95
CA THR A 89 -4.11 -5.71 -13.71
C THR A 89 -4.98 -6.97 -13.73
N SER A 90 -4.44 -8.05 -13.17
CA SER A 90 -5.14 -9.34 -13.07
C SER A 90 -6.32 -9.29 -12.10
N LEU A 91 -6.30 -8.40 -11.11
CA LEU A 91 -7.31 -8.31 -10.06
C LEU A 91 -7.70 -6.84 -9.84
N ASP A 92 -8.94 -6.60 -9.40
CA ASP A 92 -9.42 -5.25 -9.09
C ASP A 92 -8.51 -4.56 -8.07
N PRO A 93 -7.97 -3.36 -8.39
CA PRO A 93 -6.97 -2.72 -7.56
C PRO A 93 -7.55 -2.38 -6.19
N CYS A 94 -6.80 -2.68 -5.14
CA CYS A 94 -7.17 -2.31 -3.77
C CYS A 94 -7.14 -0.79 -3.55
N CYS A 95 -7.51 -0.31 -2.36
CA CYS A 95 -7.54 1.13 -2.07
C CYS A 95 -6.18 1.81 -2.28
N MET A 96 -5.08 1.14 -1.92
CA MET A 96 -3.72 1.66 -2.11
C MET A 96 -3.40 1.81 -3.60
N CYS A 97 -3.54 0.72 -4.36
CA CYS A 97 -3.26 0.72 -5.79
C CYS A 97 -4.15 1.72 -6.53
N THR A 98 -5.43 1.81 -6.16
CA THR A 98 -6.35 2.79 -6.75
C THR A 98 -5.91 4.22 -6.48
N GLY A 99 -5.59 4.56 -5.23
CA GLY A 99 -5.07 5.89 -4.89
C GLY A 99 -3.77 6.20 -5.64
N ALA A 100 -2.86 5.23 -5.78
CA ALA A 100 -1.61 5.39 -6.54
C ALA A 100 -1.86 5.64 -8.03
N LEU A 101 -2.72 4.84 -8.66
CA LEU A 101 -3.09 4.95 -10.07
C LEU A 101 -3.78 6.29 -10.38
N LEU A 102 -4.68 6.72 -9.49
CA LEU A 102 -5.35 8.02 -9.59
C LEU A 102 -4.40 9.18 -9.31
N ALA A 103 -3.51 9.09 -8.33
CA ALA A 103 -2.53 10.15 -8.07
C ALA A 103 -1.62 10.39 -9.28
N ALA A 104 -1.17 9.30 -9.93
CA ALA A 104 -0.32 9.38 -11.12
C ALA A 104 -1.08 9.68 -12.42
N GLY A 105 -2.36 9.30 -12.52
CA GLY A 105 -3.21 9.56 -13.68
C GLY A 105 -3.16 8.50 -14.77
N PHE A 106 -2.93 7.22 -14.43
CA PHE A 106 -2.94 6.11 -15.38
C PHE A 106 -4.35 5.70 -15.81
N ARG A 107 -4.48 5.19 -17.04
CA ARG A 107 -5.62 4.37 -17.45
C ARG A 107 -5.47 2.96 -16.91
N VAL A 108 -6.58 2.29 -16.60
CA VAL A 108 -6.57 0.97 -15.97
C VAL A 108 -7.49 0.01 -16.73
N VAL A 109 -7.05 -1.23 -16.91
CA VAL A 109 -7.88 -2.35 -17.37
C VAL A 109 -7.85 -3.44 -16.31
N VAL A 110 -9.01 -3.89 -15.85
CA VAL A 110 -9.14 -4.85 -14.74
C VAL A 110 -9.68 -6.19 -15.24
N ALA A 111 -8.97 -7.27 -14.94
CA ALA A 111 -9.37 -8.61 -15.36
C ALA A 111 -10.41 -9.25 -14.43
N ALA A 112 -10.09 -9.53 -13.17
CA ALA A 112 -11.00 -10.16 -12.21
C ALA A 112 -11.51 -9.18 -11.14
N PRO A 113 -12.75 -9.34 -10.63
CA PRO A 113 -13.22 -8.56 -9.48
C PRO A 113 -12.54 -9.01 -8.18
N ASP A 114 -12.49 -8.14 -7.18
CA ASP A 114 -12.15 -8.49 -5.79
C ASP A 114 -13.21 -7.92 -4.84
N ALA A 115 -14.03 -8.81 -4.28
CA ALA A 115 -15.10 -8.44 -3.34
C ALA A 115 -14.57 -8.05 -1.94
N ARG A 116 -13.29 -8.27 -1.65
CA ARG A 116 -12.69 -8.03 -0.32
C ARG A 116 -12.02 -6.68 -0.23
N ALA A 117 -11.05 -6.40 -1.11
CA ALA A 117 -10.22 -5.20 -1.05
C ALA A 117 -10.35 -4.30 -2.28
N GLY A 118 -10.84 -4.85 -3.40
CA GLY A 118 -11.02 -4.14 -4.67
C GLY A 118 -11.87 -2.89 -4.55
N ILE A 119 -11.53 -1.85 -5.32
CA ILE A 119 -12.27 -0.59 -5.29
C ILE A 119 -13.67 -0.70 -5.91
N ASN A 120 -13.87 -1.65 -6.81
CA ASN A 120 -15.13 -2.01 -7.42
C ASN A 120 -15.68 -3.32 -6.80
N TYR A 121 -15.55 -3.46 -5.48
CA TYR A 121 -15.97 -4.65 -4.73
C TYR A 121 -17.45 -5.03 -4.92
N ASP A 122 -18.31 -4.06 -5.26
CA ASP A 122 -19.74 -4.26 -5.55
C ASP A 122 -20.04 -4.48 -7.05
N GLN A 123 -19.01 -4.41 -7.89
CA GLN A 123 -19.05 -4.60 -9.35
C GLN A 123 -19.94 -3.61 -10.10
N SER A 124 -20.40 -2.53 -9.45
CA SER A 124 -21.29 -1.53 -10.04
C SER A 124 -20.57 -0.49 -10.91
N ALA A 125 -19.24 -0.39 -10.79
CA ALA A 125 -18.42 0.71 -11.30
C ALA A 125 -18.87 2.10 -10.82
N SER A 126 -19.57 2.17 -9.68
CA SER A 126 -19.91 3.44 -9.02
C SER A 126 -18.75 4.03 -8.22
N PHE A 127 -17.82 3.17 -7.77
CA PHE A 127 -16.69 3.50 -6.92
C PHE A 127 -17.09 4.27 -5.65
N ALA A 128 -18.19 3.86 -5.02
CA ALA A 128 -18.78 4.56 -3.87
C ALA A 128 -17.84 4.72 -2.65
N ALA A 129 -16.76 3.93 -2.57
CA ALA A 129 -15.73 4.08 -1.55
C ALA A 129 -14.84 5.32 -1.76
N LEU A 130 -14.75 5.84 -2.99
CA LEU A 130 -13.92 6.99 -3.32
C LEU A 130 -14.65 8.31 -3.01
N PRO A 131 -13.94 9.35 -2.54
CA PRO A 131 -14.42 10.73 -2.60
C PRO A 131 -14.91 11.08 -4.00
N ALA A 132 -15.99 11.87 -4.11
CA ALA A 132 -16.69 12.11 -5.39
C ALA A 132 -15.77 12.55 -6.56
N PRO A 133 -14.77 13.45 -6.39
CA PRO A 133 -13.85 13.78 -7.46
C PRO A 133 -12.99 12.61 -7.93
N LEU A 134 -12.61 11.71 -7.01
CA LEU A 134 -11.84 10.50 -7.33
C LEU A 134 -12.72 9.43 -7.97
N ALA A 135 -13.97 9.27 -7.53
CA ALA A 135 -14.94 8.36 -8.15
C ALA A 135 -15.17 8.73 -9.62
N ALA A 136 -15.35 10.01 -9.93
CA ALA A 136 -15.49 10.49 -11.31
C ALA A 136 -14.25 10.18 -12.17
N ARG A 137 -13.04 10.34 -11.61
CA ARG A 137 -11.78 10.02 -12.29
C ARG A 137 -11.60 8.52 -12.49
N ALA A 138 -11.99 7.69 -11.51
CA ALA A 138 -11.98 6.25 -11.65
C ALA A 138 -12.95 5.81 -12.75
N ALA A 139 -14.18 6.32 -12.77
CA ALA A 139 -15.16 6.04 -13.82
C ALA A 139 -14.67 6.42 -15.22
N ALA A 140 -13.87 7.49 -15.34
CA ALA A 140 -13.29 7.91 -16.62
C ALA A 140 -12.09 7.06 -17.07
N ASN A 141 -11.37 6.40 -16.15
CA ASN A 141 -10.08 5.78 -16.43
C ASN A 141 -10.04 4.25 -16.23
N PHE A 142 -10.95 3.67 -15.45
CA PHE A 142 -10.91 2.27 -15.04
C PHE A 142 -11.90 1.48 -15.91
N CYS A 143 -11.35 0.65 -16.79
CA CYS A 143 -12.08 -0.20 -17.70
C CYS A 143 -12.23 -1.60 -17.13
N TYR A 144 -13.46 -2.09 -17.07
CA TYR A 144 -13.80 -3.48 -16.77
C TYR A 144 -14.34 -4.11 -18.06
N PRO A 145 -13.51 -4.81 -18.86
CA PRO A 145 -13.93 -5.42 -20.12
C PRO A 145 -15.05 -6.43 -19.90
N ALA A 146 -15.91 -6.61 -20.91
CA ALA A 146 -16.90 -7.69 -20.90
C ALA A 146 -16.18 -9.04 -20.87
N VAL A 147 -16.72 -9.96 -20.07
CA VAL A 147 -16.30 -11.37 -20.06
C VAL A 147 -17.42 -12.16 -20.72
N HIS A 148 -17.16 -12.72 -21.89
CA HIS A 148 -18.17 -13.43 -22.66
C HIS A 148 -18.26 -14.90 -22.24
N GLY A 149 -19.45 -15.32 -21.83
CA GLY A 149 -19.78 -16.72 -21.60
C GLY A 149 -21.02 -16.89 -20.72
N GLU A 150 -21.18 -18.06 -20.12
CA GLU A 150 -22.40 -18.47 -19.40
C GLU A 150 -22.13 -18.89 -17.95
N SER A 151 -20.87 -18.88 -17.51
CA SER A 151 -20.48 -19.20 -16.13
C SER A 151 -20.61 -17.98 -15.21
N PRO A 152 -20.44 -18.15 -13.89
CA PRO A 152 -20.40 -17.04 -12.94
C PRO A 152 -19.28 -16.00 -13.18
N TYR A 153 -18.31 -16.30 -14.04
CA TYR A 153 -17.25 -15.35 -14.43
C TYR A 153 -17.67 -14.41 -15.57
N ALA A 154 -18.78 -14.70 -16.25
CA ALA A 154 -19.31 -13.82 -17.28
C ALA A 154 -19.76 -12.48 -16.65
N ARG A 155 -19.48 -11.38 -17.34
CA ARG A 155 -19.91 -10.04 -16.93
C ARG A 155 -20.09 -9.12 -18.12
N ALA A 156 -21.03 -8.18 -18.00
CA ALA A 156 -21.10 -7.05 -18.91
C ALA A 156 -19.90 -6.11 -18.70
N ALA A 157 -19.52 -5.36 -19.74
CA ALA A 157 -18.53 -4.31 -19.59
C ALA A 157 -19.06 -3.18 -18.68
N SER A 158 -18.17 -2.58 -17.89
CA SER A 158 -18.49 -1.43 -17.03
C SER A 158 -17.30 -0.48 -16.87
N GLY A 159 -17.55 0.70 -16.32
CA GLY A 159 -16.55 1.76 -16.19
C GLY A 159 -16.17 2.41 -17.53
N ALA A 160 -14.90 2.75 -17.66
CA ALA A 160 -14.35 3.43 -18.84
C ALA A 160 -14.32 2.52 -20.07
N ALA A 161 -14.47 3.12 -21.25
CA ALA A 161 -14.24 2.41 -22.51
C ALA A 161 -12.75 2.04 -22.68
N PRO A 162 -12.44 0.87 -23.27
CA PRO A 162 -11.06 0.52 -23.57
C PRO A 162 -10.37 1.54 -24.47
N ALA A 163 -9.05 1.66 -24.33
CA ALA A 163 -8.25 2.52 -25.20
C ALA A 163 -8.40 2.09 -26.67
N THR A 164 -8.34 3.07 -27.60
CA THR A 164 -8.62 2.85 -29.02
C THR A 164 -7.56 2.01 -29.75
N PHE A 165 -6.40 1.79 -29.13
CA PHE A 165 -5.33 0.95 -29.68
C PHE A 165 -5.61 -0.54 -29.53
N PHE A 166 -6.55 -0.96 -28.66
CA PHE A 166 -6.93 -2.35 -28.52
C PHE A 166 -7.76 -2.82 -29.74
N ILE A 167 -7.40 -3.98 -30.32
CA ILE A 167 -8.16 -4.59 -31.43
C ILE A 167 -9.41 -5.35 -30.96
N GLY A 168 -9.31 -6.06 -29.84
CA GLY A 168 -10.41 -6.74 -29.15
C GLY A 168 -10.72 -6.06 -27.82
N LYS A 169 -11.99 -6.11 -27.40
CA LYS A 169 -12.50 -5.35 -26.24
C LYS A 169 -13.00 -6.22 -25.08
N ASN A 170 -12.86 -7.53 -25.21
CA ASN A 170 -13.46 -8.50 -24.29
C ASN A 170 -12.37 -9.46 -23.81
N ILE A 171 -12.63 -10.14 -22.71
CA ILE A 171 -11.79 -11.24 -22.21
C ILE A 171 -12.60 -12.54 -22.12
N SER A 172 -11.91 -13.67 -22.14
CA SER A 172 -12.53 -14.99 -21.98
C SER A 172 -12.77 -15.33 -20.51
N GLU A 173 -13.77 -16.16 -20.24
CA GLU A 173 -14.04 -16.68 -18.89
C GLU A 173 -12.83 -17.39 -18.29
N ALA A 174 -12.13 -18.20 -19.10
CA ALA A 174 -10.95 -18.93 -18.64
C ALA A 174 -9.85 -18.00 -18.11
N THR A 175 -9.65 -16.85 -18.77
CA THR A 175 -8.65 -15.87 -18.36
C THR A 175 -9.07 -15.10 -17.12
N GLN A 176 -10.34 -14.73 -17.02
CA GLN A 176 -10.85 -14.10 -15.80
C GLN A 176 -10.77 -15.08 -14.62
N ALA A 177 -11.26 -16.31 -14.79
CA ALA A 177 -11.25 -17.37 -13.78
C ALA A 177 -9.83 -17.68 -13.31
N LEU A 178 -8.85 -17.75 -14.22
CA LEU A 178 -7.44 -17.92 -13.87
C LEU A 178 -6.98 -16.82 -12.90
N CYS A 179 -7.29 -15.56 -13.19
CA CYS A 179 -6.89 -14.45 -12.32
C CYS A 179 -7.55 -14.53 -10.93
N SER A 180 -8.85 -14.82 -10.85
CA SER A 180 -9.56 -15.01 -9.58
C SER A 180 -8.99 -16.16 -8.77
N LEU A 181 -8.92 -17.35 -9.38
CA LEU A 181 -8.54 -18.58 -8.69
C LEU A 181 -7.07 -18.56 -8.22
N VAL A 182 -6.18 -17.92 -8.98
CA VAL A 182 -4.78 -17.75 -8.56
C VAL A 182 -4.69 -16.87 -7.31
N PHE A 183 -5.40 -15.75 -7.28
CA PHE A 183 -5.46 -14.89 -6.10
C PHE A 183 -6.08 -15.63 -4.90
N GLU A 184 -7.26 -16.21 -5.08
CA GLU A 184 -7.98 -16.97 -4.05
C GLU A 184 -7.10 -18.07 -3.44
N SER A 185 -6.33 -18.80 -4.27
CA SER A 185 -5.44 -19.87 -3.80
C SER A 185 -4.26 -19.42 -2.93
N THR A 186 -3.96 -18.11 -2.90
CA THR A 186 -2.80 -17.54 -2.18
C THR A 186 -3.22 -16.64 -1.02
N CYS A 187 -4.39 -16.02 -1.09
CA CYS A 187 -4.78 -14.91 -0.22
C CYS A 187 -4.73 -15.28 1.27
N GLU A 188 -5.40 -16.36 1.69
CA GLU A 188 -5.44 -16.76 3.09
C GLU A 188 -4.05 -17.12 3.65
N GLN A 189 -3.24 -17.83 2.87
CA GLN A 189 -1.89 -18.22 3.28
C GLN A 189 -0.98 -17.00 3.48
N VAL A 190 -1.02 -16.05 2.55
CA VAL A 190 -0.19 -14.84 2.62
C VAL A 190 -0.64 -13.91 3.74
N MET A 191 -1.95 -13.81 3.98
CA MET A 191 -2.47 -13.11 5.15
C MET A 191 -2.02 -13.78 6.44
N ALA A 192 -2.12 -15.10 6.57
CA ALA A 192 -1.65 -15.82 7.75
C ALA A 192 -0.16 -15.60 7.99
N LEU A 193 0.66 -15.67 6.94
CA LEU A 193 2.10 -15.38 6.98
C LEU A 193 2.38 -13.95 7.45
N SER A 194 1.66 -12.97 6.89
CA SER A 194 1.83 -11.56 7.27
C SER A 194 1.47 -11.29 8.74
N ASN A 195 0.61 -12.12 9.32
CA ASN A 195 0.12 -12.01 10.69
C ASN A 195 0.75 -13.02 11.66
N ALA A 196 1.81 -13.73 11.25
CA ALA A 196 2.39 -14.84 12.02
C ALA A 196 2.96 -14.42 13.39
N ASP A 197 3.30 -13.15 13.59
CA ASP A 197 3.80 -12.61 14.87
C ASP A 197 2.72 -12.56 15.98
N GLY A 198 1.46 -12.90 15.66
CA GLY A 198 0.28 -12.66 16.50
C GLY A 198 0.37 -13.13 17.95
N ASP A 199 1.04 -14.27 18.17
CA ASP A 199 1.14 -14.95 19.46
C ASP A 199 2.49 -14.74 20.16
N THR A 200 3.43 -14.02 19.53
CA THR A 200 4.79 -13.82 20.05
C THR A 200 4.80 -12.79 21.19
N PRO A 201 5.31 -13.12 22.39
CA PRO A 201 5.40 -12.16 23.49
C PRO A 201 6.35 -10.99 23.17
N LEU A 202 5.83 -9.77 23.21
CA LEU A 202 6.59 -8.56 22.90
C LEU A 202 7.63 -8.26 23.97
N SER A 203 8.78 -7.73 23.54
CA SER A 203 9.90 -7.32 24.40
C SER A 203 10.35 -5.91 24.03
N ASP A 204 10.66 -5.08 25.03
CA ASP A 204 10.99 -3.68 24.82
C ASP A 204 12.40 -3.53 24.21
N PRO A 205 12.53 -3.04 22.96
CA PRO A 205 13.83 -2.90 22.30
C PRO A 205 14.76 -1.90 23.01
N ALA A 206 14.23 -0.97 23.82
CA ALA A 206 15.06 -0.05 24.61
C ALA A 206 15.80 -0.74 25.78
N THR A 207 15.48 -2.01 26.09
CA THR A 207 16.20 -2.82 27.09
C THR A 207 17.47 -3.47 26.54
N LEU A 208 17.65 -3.47 25.21
CA LEU A 208 18.81 -4.04 24.56
C LEU A 208 20.03 -3.11 24.70
N PRO A 209 21.26 -3.67 24.82
CA PRO A 209 22.49 -2.89 24.76
C PRO A 209 22.61 -2.07 23.46
N ALA A 210 23.27 -0.91 23.54
CA ALA A 210 23.42 -0.01 22.39
C ALA A 210 24.20 -0.63 21.21
N ASP A 211 25.06 -1.60 21.47
CA ASP A 211 25.85 -2.36 20.49
C ASP A 211 25.13 -3.61 19.96
N HIS A 212 23.95 -3.95 20.50
CA HIS A 212 23.14 -5.06 20.02
C HIS A 212 22.80 -4.90 18.53
N ALA A 213 22.89 -5.99 17.75
CA ALA A 213 22.76 -5.97 16.30
C ALA A 213 21.45 -5.31 15.83
N LEU A 214 20.33 -5.62 16.48
CA LEU A 214 19.02 -5.01 16.22
C LEU A 214 19.02 -3.48 16.44
N VAL A 215 19.58 -3.01 17.56
CA VAL A 215 19.65 -1.57 17.87
C VAL A 215 20.54 -0.85 16.85
N ARG A 216 21.67 -1.47 16.48
CA ARG A 216 22.56 -0.94 15.42
C ARG A 216 21.87 -0.86 14.07
N ALA A 217 21.13 -1.89 13.66
CA ALA A 217 20.40 -1.90 12.40
C ALA A 217 19.27 -0.86 12.38
N LEU A 218 18.52 -0.75 13.47
CA LEU A 218 17.48 0.25 13.63
C LEU A 218 18.06 1.68 13.56
N ARG A 219 19.17 1.95 14.26
CA ARG A 219 19.86 3.25 14.21
C ARG A 219 20.56 3.55 12.90
N ALA A 220 20.96 2.51 12.14
CA ALA A 220 21.46 2.67 10.79
C ALA A 220 20.34 3.11 9.82
N ARG A 221 19.10 2.65 10.05
CA ARG A 221 17.92 3.06 9.29
C ARG A 221 17.44 4.45 9.70
N TYR A 222 17.36 4.71 11.00
CA TYR A 222 16.95 6.00 11.56
C TYR A 222 17.79 6.31 12.80
N ARG A 223 18.71 7.27 12.67
CA ARG A 223 19.70 7.66 13.68
C ARG A 223 19.12 7.82 15.09
N ASP A 224 17.97 8.48 15.21
CA ASP A 224 17.38 8.85 16.49
C ASP A 224 16.41 7.79 17.03
N ALA A 225 16.45 6.57 16.49
CA ALA A 225 15.67 5.46 17.03
C ALA A 225 16.00 5.17 18.51
N LEU A 226 14.95 4.90 19.29
CA LEU A 226 14.97 4.64 20.73
C LEU A 226 15.46 5.81 21.59
N THR A 227 15.51 7.04 21.04
CA THR A 227 15.88 8.25 21.81
C THR A 227 14.67 9.00 22.39
N TYR A 228 13.46 8.63 21.98
CA TYR A 228 12.20 9.13 22.51
C TYR A 228 11.31 7.96 22.93
N ARG A 229 10.59 8.17 24.03
CA ARG A 229 9.57 7.26 24.54
C ARG A 229 8.43 8.05 25.16
N CYS A 230 7.19 7.65 24.87
CA CYS A 230 5.98 8.12 25.54
C CYS A 230 5.17 6.96 26.13
N ALA A 231 4.03 7.29 26.72
CA ALA A 231 3.05 6.27 27.06
C ALA A 231 2.56 5.55 25.78
N PRO A 232 2.44 4.21 25.77
CA PRO A 232 1.97 3.45 24.62
C PRO A 232 0.67 4.01 24.02
N GLY A 233 0.67 4.24 22.71
CA GLY A 233 -0.48 4.79 21.97
C GLY A 233 -0.86 6.24 22.31
N ARG A 234 -0.06 6.94 23.12
CA ARG A 234 -0.31 8.32 23.56
C ARG A 234 0.93 9.20 23.33
N PRO A 235 1.23 9.54 22.06
CA PRO A 235 2.33 10.46 21.76
C PRO A 235 2.09 11.81 22.42
N ASP A 236 3.16 12.42 22.94
CA ASP A 236 3.15 13.72 23.61
C ASP A 236 4.07 14.71 22.88
N ALA A 237 4.16 15.94 23.40
CA ALA A 237 4.96 17.01 22.82
C ALA A 237 6.44 16.66 22.60
N GLY A 238 6.99 15.66 23.30
CA GLY A 238 8.37 15.20 23.11
C GLY A 238 8.63 14.58 21.73
N LEU A 239 7.59 14.16 21.00
CA LEU A 239 7.72 13.66 19.62
C LEU A 239 7.94 14.80 18.61
N ALA A 240 7.53 16.03 18.93
CA ALA A 240 7.48 17.14 18.00
C ALA A 240 8.84 17.46 17.32
N PRO A 241 10.00 17.47 18.01
CA PRO A 241 11.28 17.78 17.37
C PRO A 241 11.64 16.83 16.23
N TYR A 242 11.32 15.53 16.37
CA TYR A 242 11.60 14.51 15.34
C TYR A 242 10.72 14.72 14.11
N LEU A 243 9.42 14.95 14.32
CA LEU A 243 8.49 15.23 13.23
C LEU A 243 8.82 16.56 12.53
N GLN A 244 9.22 17.60 13.27
CA GLN A 244 9.66 18.88 12.70
C GLN A 244 10.92 18.74 11.84
N ALA A 245 11.89 17.92 12.28
CA ALA A 245 13.08 17.62 11.49
C ALA A 245 12.72 16.92 10.17
N ALA A 246 11.83 15.92 10.21
CA ALA A 246 11.35 15.23 9.02
C ALA A 246 10.52 16.15 8.10
N ILE A 247 9.63 16.99 8.65
CA ILE A 247 8.89 18.02 7.89
C ILE A 247 9.86 18.96 7.16
N LYS A 248 10.92 19.40 7.85
CA LYS A 248 11.94 20.25 7.23
C LYS A 248 12.64 19.51 6.09
N GLN A 249 13.02 18.25 6.30
CA GLN A 249 13.68 17.44 5.28
C GLN A 249 12.78 17.22 4.04
N ASP A 250 11.49 16.96 4.23
CA ASP A 250 10.53 16.85 3.11
C ASP A 250 10.49 18.15 2.29
N ARG A 251 10.41 19.31 2.97
CA ARG A 251 10.45 20.63 2.31
C ARG A 251 11.75 20.91 1.58
N ASP A 252 12.89 20.56 2.18
CA ASP A 252 14.21 20.71 1.56
C ASP A 252 14.31 19.86 0.28
N HIS A 253 13.57 18.75 0.20
CA HIS A 253 13.46 17.90 -0.99
C HIS A 253 12.31 18.30 -1.95
N GLY A 254 11.66 19.46 -1.73
CA GLY A 254 10.60 19.98 -2.60
C GLY A 254 9.19 19.47 -2.27
N GLY A 255 9.00 18.81 -1.13
CA GLY A 255 7.68 18.42 -0.61
C GLY A 255 6.96 19.55 0.16
N ALA A 256 5.75 19.28 0.63
CA ALA A 256 4.91 20.25 1.34
C ALA A 256 5.18 20.31 2.86
N GLY A 257 6.04 19.43 3.37
CA GLY A 257 6.24 19.22 4.79
C GLY A 257 5.40 18.06 5.33
N ASP A 258 5.47 16.90 4.66
CA ASP A 258 4.86 15.66 5.13
C ASP A 258 5.86 14.80 5.91
N ALA A 259 5.39 14.16 6.99
CA ALA A 259 6.20 13.23 7.77
C ALA A 259 5.31 12.20 8.49
N ALA A 260 5.90 11.03 8.76
CA ALA A 260 5.28 9.96 9.52
C ALA A 260 6.27 9.37 10.51
N ALA A 261 5.81 9.10 11.73
CA ALA A 261 6.57 8.37 12.74
C ALA A 261 5.92 7.01 13.03
N LEU A 262 6.74 6.03 13.42
CA LEU A 262 6.31 4.74 13.95
C LEU A 262 6.83 4.59 15.38
N LEU A 263 5.91 4.41 16.32
CA LEU A 263 6.19 4.03 17.70
C LEU A 263 5.90 2.54 17.89
N ASP A 264 6.70 1.84 18.68
CA ASP A 264 6.42 0.45 19.05
C ASP A 264 5.31 0.33 20.11
N ALA A 265 5.03 -0.91 20.52
CA ALA A 265 4.03 -1.21 21.55
C ALA A 265 4.37 -0.65 22.96
N PHE A 266 5.61 -0.20 23.17
CA PHE A 266 6.13 0.33 24.42
C PHE A 266 6.27 1.86 24.40
N GLY A 267 5.90 2.49 23.27
CA GLY A 267 5.96 3.93 23.03
C GLY A 267 7.32 4.43 22.56
N ASN A 268 8.27 3.55 22.24
CA ASN A 268 9.59 3.96 21.74
C ASN A 268 9.50 4.40 20.27
N LEU A 269 10.21 5.48 19.92
CA LEU A 269 10.36 5.89 18.52
C LEU A 269 11.24 4.89 17.76
N LEU A 270 10.67 4.24 16.75
CA LEU A 270 11.41 3.34 15.86
C LEU A 270 11.91 4.07 14.62
N LEU A 271 11.03 4.80 13.95
CA LEU A 271 11.31 5.53 12.71
C LEU A 271 10.57 6.87 12.71
N CYS A 272 11.18 7.89 12.10
CA CYS A 272 10.49 9.09 11.66
C CYS A 272 11.01 9.46 10.27
N VAL A 273 10.14 9.50 9.28
CA VAL A 273 10.53 9.64 7.87
C VAL A 273 9.77 10.76 7.16
N PRO A 274 10.43 11.51 6.28
CA PRO A 274 9.78 12.47 5.39
C PRO A 274 9.08 11.76 4.21
N GLY A 275 8.23 12.49 3.51
CA GLY A 275 7.81 12.13 2.16
C GLY A 275 8.94 12.22 1.12
N GLN A 276 8.71 11.64 -0.06
CA GLN A 276 9.58 11.75 -1.24
C GLN A 276 8.76 12.03 -2.50
N LEU A 277 7.76 12.92 -2.39
CA LEU A 277 6.82 13.22 -3.46
C LEU A 277 7.48 13.84 -4.71
N ALA A 278 8.62 14.52 -4.54
CA ALA A 278 9.42 15.02 -5.64
C ALA A 278 10.04 13.90 -6.50
N VAL A 279 10.21 12.70 -5.94
CA VAL A 279 10.69 11.51 -6.67
C VAL A 279 9.53 10.79 -7.37
N SER A 280 8.41 10.65 -6.67
CA SER A 280 7.21 9.98 -7.19
C SER A 280 5.98 10.41 -6.38
N PRO A 281 4.83 10.71 -7.02
CA PRO A 281 3.62 11.17 -6.35
C PRO A 281 3.01 10.13 -5.40
N ILE A 282 3.51 8.90 -5.42
CA ILE A 282 3.04 7.81 -4.54
C ILE A 282 3.96 7.53 -3.36
N ARG A 283 5.02 8.32 -3.17
CA ARG A 283 5.97 8.20 -2.05
C ARG A 283 5.65 9.19 -0.93
N THR A 284 4.47 9.02 -0.34
CA THR A 284 4.08 9.77 0.87
C THR A 284 4.90 9.33 2.09
N ALA A 285 4.93 10.13 3.16
CA ALA A 285 5.71 9.79 4.33
C ALA A 285 5.27 8.46 4.97
N PHE A 286 3.96 8.18 5.03
CA PHE A 286 3.44 6.91 5.52
C PHE A 286 3.93 5.72 4.68
N MET A 287 3.89 5.83 3.34
CA MET A 287 4.39 4.79 2.43
C MET A 287 5.87 4.50 2.70
N GLU A 288 6.69 5.53 2.82
CA GLU A 288 8.11 5.35 3.15
C GLU A 288 8.31 4.72 4.53
N CYS A 289 7.48 5.10 5.52
CA CYS A 289 7.60 4.58 6.88
C CYS A 289 7.32 3.09 6.96
N THR A 290 6.20 2.65 6.39
CA THR A 290 5.81 1.23 6.40
C THR A 290 6.79 0.37 5.60
N ARG A 291 7.25 0.88 4.44
CA ARG A 291 8.24 0.19 3.59
C ARG A 291 9.57 0.02 4.30
N GLN A 292 10.12 1.09 4.89
CA GLN A 292 11.41 1.02 5.56
C GLN A 292 11.36 0.11 6.80
N TYR A 293 10.25 0.10 7.53
CA TYR A 293 10.10 -0.80 8.66
C TYR A 293 10.04 -2.27 8.23
N ALA A 294 9.23 -2.59 7.22
CA ALA A 294 9.14 -3.95 6.69
C ALA A 294 10.47 -4.45 6.14
N GLN A 295 11.19 -3.61 5.39
CA GLN A 295 12.51 -3.93 4.86
C GLN A 295 13.53 -4.18 5.98
N LEU A 296 13.55 -3.35 7.02
CA LEU A 296 14.43 -3.57 8.18
C LEU A 296 14.17 -4.93 8.83
N ARG A 297 12.90 -5.28 9.05
CA ARG A 297 12.53 -6.59 9.61
C ARG A 297 12.96 -7.72 8.68
N HIS A 298 12.66 -7.61 7.39
CA HIS A 298 13.03 -8.60 6.37
C HIS A 298 14.54 -8.82 6.32
N GLU A 299 15.35 -7.75 6.23
CA GLU A 299 16.80 -7.83 6.17
C GLU A 299 17.40 -8.53 7.40
N LEU A 300 16.90 -8.21 8.60
CA LEU A 300 17.32 -8.85 9.84
C LEU A 300 16.91 -10.34 9.88
N MET A 301 15.68 -10.65 9.49
CA MET A 301 15.12 -12.01 9.53
C MET A 301 15.70 -12.93 8.45
N ALA A 302 16.00 -12.41 7.26
CA ALA A 302 16.62 -13.14 6.17
C ALA A 302 18.13 -13.35 6.39
N GLY A 303 18.79 -12.43 7.08
CA GLY A 303 20.21 -12.53 7.46
C GLY A 303 20.48 -13.40 8.69
N ALA A 304 19.45 -14.02 9.28
CA ALA A 304 19.55 -14.81 10.50
C ALA A 304 20.38 -16.09 10.31
N SER A 305 21.29 -16.37 11.24
CA SER A 305 22.17 -17.55 11.17
C SER A 305 21.46 -18.83 11.62
N ALA A 306 20.58 -18.71 12.62
CA ALA A 306 19.61 -19.73 13.04
C ALA A 306 18.17 -19.22 12.78
N PRO A 307 17.66 -19.37 11.54
CA PRO A 307 16.49 -18.62 11.06
C PRO A 307 15.29 -18.67 11.99
N GLN A 308 14.86 -19.84 12.45
CA GLN A 308 13.65 -19.96 13.27
C GLN A 308 13.77 -19.23 14.62
N GLN A 309 14.88 -19.43 15.34
CA GLN A 309 15.07 -18.86 16.68
C GLN A 309 15.35 -17.35 16.61
N GLU A 310 16.19 -16.92 15.67
CA GLU A 310 16.53 -15.50 15.52
C GLU A 310 15.35 -14.70 14.94
N GLN A 311 14.58 -15.26 14.00
CA GLN A 311 13.37 -14.61 13.50
C GLN A 311 12.34 -14.42 14.62
N GLU A 312 12.12 -15.43 15.45
CA GLU A 312 11.26 -15.31 16.63
C GLU A 312 11.78 -14.22 17.57
N GLN A 313 13.09 -14.20 17.85
CA GLN A 313 13.70 -13.16 18.67
C GLN A 313 13.52 -11.75 18.07
N ILE A 314 13.71 -11.59 16.76
CA ILE A 314 13.48 -10.32 16.07
C ILE A 314 12.00 -9.92 16.18
N ALA A 315 11.06 -10.84 15.98
CA ALA A 315 9.62 -10.58 16.08
C ALA A 315 9.20 -10.11 17.48
N ARG A 316 9.90 -10.54 18.55
CA ARG A 316 9.65 -10.04 19.92
C ARG A 316 9.97 -8.56 20.09
N TYR A 317 11.05 -8.07 19.47
CA TYR A 317 11.52 -6.69 19.64
C TYR A 317 11.04 -5.73 18.54
N LEU A 318 10.95 -6.21 17.30
CA LEU A 318 10.42 -5.51 16.13
C LEU A 318 9.20 -6.28 15.64
N ALA A 319 8.09 -6.07 16.35
CA ALA A 319 6.84 -6.76 16.11
C ALA A 319 6.12 -6.28 14.84
N HIS A 320 5.05 -6.98 14.47
CA HIS A 320 4.13 -6.52 13.45
C HIS A 320 3.63 -5.08 13.75
N PRO A 321 3.55 -4.17 12.76
CA PRO A 321 3.17 -2.77 12.98
C PRO A 321 1.84 -2.54 13.69
N LYS A 322 0.92 -3.52 13.67
CA LYS A 322 -0.39 -3.45 14.35
C LYS A 322 -0.30 -3.27 15.86
N TYR A 323 0.82 -3.65 16.48
CA TYR A 323 1.06 -3.44 17.91
C TYR A 323 1.63 -2.05 18.22
N GLY A 324 2.15 -1.36 17.20
CA GLY A 324 2.68 -0.02 17.29
C GLY A 324 1.68 1.06 16.89
N THR A 325 2.13 2.31 16.90
CA THR A 325 1.32 3.47 16.50
C THR A 325 2.05 4.24 15.42
N PHE A 326 1.39 4.45 14.28
CA PHE A 326 1.80 5.42 13.28
C PHE A 326 1.25 6.80 13.62
N ILE A 327 2.09 7.83 13.52
CA ILE A 327 1.70 9.23 13.70
C ILE A 327 2.00 9.97 12.40
N LEU A 328 0.96 10.44 11.73
CA LEU A 328 1.05 11.31 10.56
C LEU A 328 1.07 12.78 11.00
N VAL A 329 1.88 13.61 10.36
CA VAL A 329 1.78 15.07 10.58
C VAL A 329 0.45 15.59 10.08
N ASN A 330 0.06 15.20 8.86
CA ASN A 330 -1.19 15.58 8.24
C ASN A 330 -2.16 14.41 8.28
N GLY A 331 -3.38 14.65 8.75
CA GLY A 331 -4.47 13.69 8.71
C GLY A 331 -4.94 13.44 7.28
N PRO A 332 -5.62 12.31 7.02
CA PRO A 332 -6.14 12.01 5.69
C PRO A 332 -7.17 13.06 5.24
N ASP A 333 -7.12 13.40 3.95
CA ASP A 333 -8.12 14.21 3.26
C ASP A 333 -8.80 13.43 2.11
N ALA A 334 -9.53 14.14 1.25
CA ALA A 334 -10.21 13.56 0.09
C ALA A 334 -9.29 13.34 -1.14
N SER A 335 -7.97 13.52 -1.01
CA SER A 335 -7.01 13.36 -2.09
C SER A 335 -6.70 11.89 -2.39
N ALA A 336 -6.18 11.64 -3.60
CA ALA A 336 -5.72 10.31 -3.98
C ALA A 336 -4.56 9.81 -3.12
N ALA A 337 -3.71 10.72 -2.63
CA ALA A 337 -2.58 10.39 -1.76
C ALA A 337 -3.07 9.89 -0.40
N SER A 338 -4.03 10.58 0.23
CA SER A 338 -4.62 10.13 1.49
C SER A 338 -5.42 8.83 1.33
N PHE A 339 -6.17 8.66 0.23
CA PHE A 339 -6.85 7.40 -0.04
C PHE A 339 -5.87 6.23 -0.21
N MET A 340 -4.75 6.47 -0.91
CA MET A 340 -3.65 5.51 -1.03
C MET A 340 -3.08 5.14 0.34
N GLN A 341 -2.86 6.12 1.24
CA GLN A 341 -2.33 5.88 2.58
C GLN A 341 -3.28 5.03 3.44
N LEU A 342 -4.59 5.27 3.38
CA LEU A 342 -5.59 4.43 4.07
C LEU A 342 -5.52 2.98 3.55
N GLY A 343 -5.40 2.82 2.24
CA GLY A 343 -5.20 1.51 1.63
C GLY A 343 -3.88 0.84 2.03
N ALA A 344 -2.79 1.60 2.07
CA ALA A 344 -1.47 1.11 2.46
C ALA A 344 -1.42 0.71 3.93
N PHE A 345 -2.13 1.45 4.79
CA PHE A 345 -2.31 1.06 6.18
C PHE A 345 -3.02 -0.29 6.27
N GLY A 346 -4.09 -0.50 5.49
CA GLY A 346 -4.73 -1.81 5.42
C GLY A 346 -3.77 -2.91 4.96
N SER A 347 -3.01 -2.67 3.90
CA SER A 347 -1.96 -3.57 3.39
C SER A 347 -0.87 -3.89 4.43
N THR A 348 -0.57 -2.93 5.30
CA THR A 348 0.42 -3.09 6.38
C THR A 348 -0.15 -3.89 7.54
N MET A 349 -1.44 -3.76 7.83
CA MET A 349 -2.11 -4.49 8.91
C MET A 349 -2.47 -5.92 8.51
N GLU A 350 -2.91 -6.08 7.25
CA GLU A 350 -3.31 -7.29 6.54
C GLU A 350 -4.22 -8.24 7.34
N GLY A 351 -4.94 -7.70 8.32
CA GLY A 351 -5.71 -8.48 9.29
C GLY A 351 -6.27 -7.61 10.41
N ALA A 352 -7.01 -8.25 11.32
CA ALA A 352 -7.63 -7.56 12.44
C ALA A 352 -6.58 -6.89 13.36
N LEU A 353 -6.97 -5.76 13.93
CA LEU A 353 -6.19 -5.05 14.94
C LEU A 353 -6.28 -5.75 16.30
N PRO A 354 -5.20 -5.76 17.10
CA PRO A 354 -5.21 -6.39 18.41
C PRO A 354 -6.05 -5.58 19.39
N ALA A 355 -6.70 -6.25 20.35
CA ALA A 355 -7.52 -5.57 21.36
C ALA A 355 -6.71 -4.60 22.25
N SER A 356 -5.40 -4.80 22.34
CA SER A 356 -4.47 -3.94 23.07
C SER A 356 -4.20 -2.60 22.39
N ASN A 357 -4.51 -2.45 21.10
CA ASN A 357 -4.23 -1.23 20.34
C ASN A 357 -5.37 -0.89 19.37
N LEU A 358 -6.26 -0.01 19.81
CA LEU A 358 -7.44 0.42 19.07
C LEU A 358 -7.23 1.71 18.26
N ALA A 359 -6.08 2.37 18.40
CA ALA A 359 -5.75 3.60 17.67
C ALA A 359 -4.34 3.56 17.07
N PRO A 360 -4.00 2.54 16.25
CA PRO A 360 -2.67 2.37 15.67
C PRO A 360 -2.34 3.38 14.56
N LEU A 361 -3.32 4.15 14.09
CA LEU A 361 -3.11 5.21 13.10
C LEU A 361 -3.62 6.53 13.66
N GLN A 362 -2.70 7.45 13.92
CA GLN A 362 -2.98 8.77 14.47
C GLN A 362 -2.46 9.88 13.57
N TYR A 363 -3.00 11.09 13.73
CA TYR A 363 -2.54 12.28 13.01
C TYR A 363 -2.52 13.54 13.88
N ALA A 364 -1.63 14.50 13.58
CA ALA A 364 -1.54 15.75 14.34
C ALA A 364 -2.48 16.84 13.80
N ARG A 365 -2.37 17.18 12.51
CA ARG A 365 -3.17 18.22 11.85
C ARG A 365 -4.38 17.59 11.17
N ALA A 366 -5.59 18.02 11.49
CA ALA A 366 -6.77 17.59 10.74
C ALA A 366 -6.78 18.26 9.35
N ALA A 367 -6.89 17.45 8.28
CA ALA A 367 -7.02 17.95 6.91
C ALA A 367 -8.49 17.99 6.42
N MET A 368 -9.39 17.30 7.14
CA MET A 368 -10.83 17.35 6.95
C MET A 368 -11.57 17.14 8.29
N PRO A 369 -12.86 17.49 8.40
CA PRO A 369 -13.65 17.23 9.60
C PRO A 369 -13.68 15.73 9.97
N GLU A 370 -13.61 15.42 11.26
CA GLU A 370 -13.63 14.03 11.75
C GLU A 370 -14.85 13.22 11.26
N PRO A 371 -16.09 13.75 11.26
CA PRO A 371 -17.25 13.02 10.71
C PRO A 371 -17.07 12.62 9.25
N ASP A 372 -16.46 13.49 8.43
CA ASP A 372 -16.23 13.22 7.01
C ASP A 372 -15.14 12.15 6.82
N LEU A 373 -14.09 12.19 7.65
CA LEU A 373 -13.04 11.16 7.65
C LEU A 373 -13.60 9.78 8.08
N LEU A 374 -14.47 9.75 9.09
CA LEU A 374 -15.11 8.52 9.54
C LEU A 374 -16.08 7.99 8.48
N ALA A 375 -16.82 8.86 7.79
CA ALA A 375 -17.68 8.48 6.67
C ALA A 375 -16.86 7.89 5.51
N LEU A 376 -15.72 8.50 5.16
CA LEU A 376 -14.78 7.96 4.18
C LEU A 376 -14.30 6.55 4.58
N CYS A 377 -13.89 6.37 5.83
CA CYS A 377 -13.43 5.07 6.32
C CYS A 377 -14.53 4.01 6.33
N ALA A 378 -15.78 4.39 6.67
CA ALA A 378 -16.93 3.49 6.66
C ALA A 378 -17.34 3.06 5.25
N ALA A 379 -17.02 3.86 4.22
CA ALA A 379 -17.29 3.55 2.83
C ALA A 379 -16.25 2.61 2.19
N LEU A 380 -15.08 2.41 2.81
CA LEU A 380 -14.02 1.56 2.28
C LEU A 380 -14.49 0.11 2.02
N PRO A 381 -13.81 -0.65 1.13
CA PRO A 381 -14.12 -2.04 0.86
C PRO A 381 -14.09 -2.93 2.12
N PRO A 382 -14.78 -4.09 2.11
CA PRO A 382 -14.98 -4.95 3.28
C PRO A 382 -13.74 -5.27 4.12
N LEU A 383 -12.58 -5.52 3.49
CA LEU A 383 -11.31 -5.76 4.17
C LEU A 383 -10.99 -4.61 5.14
N TYR A 384 -11.11 -3.37 4.68
CA TYR A 384 -10.73 -2.18 5.42
C TYR A 384 -11.76 -1.80 6.48
N ARG A 385 -13.05 -1.84 6.16
CA ARG A 385 -14.11 -1.39 7.08
C ARG A 385 -14.57 -2.45 8.10
N HIS A 386 -14.45 -3.75 7.79
CA HIS A 386 -14.96 -4.82 8.65
C HIS A 386 -13.86 -5.59 9.39
N LEU A 387 -12.81 -6.02 8.66
CA LEU A 387 -11.73 -6.81 9.25
C LEU A 387 -10.71 -5.91 9.96
N ILE A 388 -10.13 -4.96 9.24
CA ILE A 388 -9.07 -4.08 9.76
C ILE A 388 -9.68 -2.96 10.60
N ARG A 389 -10.86 -2.46 10.20
CA ARG A 389 -11.56 -1.33 10.83
C ARG A 389 -10.71 -0.07 10.85
N VAL A 390 -10.25 0.34 9.66
CA VAL A 390 -9.44 1.55 9.49
C VAL A 390 -10.18 2.74 10.09
N GLN A 391 -9.59 3.37 11.10
CA GLN A 391 -10.18 4.50 11.81
C GLN A 391 -9.07 5.43 12.35
N PRO A 392 -8.50 6.31 11.50
CA PRO A 392 -7.50 7.27 11.93
C PRO A 392 -8.06 8.21 12.99
N ARG A 393 -7.25 8.56 14.00
CA ARG A 393 -7.67 9.48 15.07
C ARG A 393 -6.69 10.63 15.24
N GLN A 394 -7.17 11.81 15.61
CA GLN A 394 -6.26 12.88 15.98
C GLN A 394 -5.53 12.51 17.27
N VAL A 395 -4.24 12.86 17.38
CA VAL A 395 -3.49 12.74 18.64
C VAL A 395 -4.20 13.55 19.73
N ALA A 396 -4.19 13.04 20.97
CA ALA A 396 -4.91 13.71 22.07
C ALA A 396 -4.12 14.87 22.71
N ASP A 397 -2.80 14.89 22.55
CA ASP A 397 -1.93 15.86 23.20
C ASP A 397 -1.97 17.22 22.49
N ALA A 398 -2.55 18.23 23.15
CA ALA A 398 -2.70 19.56 22.57
C ALA A 398 -1.35 20.28 22.34
N ALA A 399 -0.32 19.97 23.13
CA ALA A 399 0.99 20.58 22.97
C ALA A 399 1.72 20.03 21.73
N LEU A 400 1.59 18.73 21.45
CA LEU A 400 2.05 18.11 20.21
C LEU A 400 1.33 18.70 18.99
N ILE A 401 0.00 18.85 19.05
CA ILE A 401 -0.77 19.49 17.97
C ILE A 401 -0.26 20.93 17.74
N ALA A 402 -0.11 21.72 18.80
CA ALA A 402 0.33 23.11 18.70
C ALA A 402 1.77 23.23 18.17
N ALA A 403 2.68 22.36 18.61
CA ALA A 403 4.07 22.34 18.15
C ALA A 403 4.18 21.95 16.66
N LEU A 404 3.19 21.21 16.17
CA LEU A 404 3.06 20.82 14.79
C LEU A 404 1.98 21.63 14.08
N ALA A 405 1.54 22.82 14.52
CA ALA A 405 0.53 23.58 13.77
C ALA A 405 1.06 24.14 12.44
#